data_AF-A0A0V8S4R8-F1
#
_entry.id   AF-A0A0V8S4R8-F1
#
_cell.length_a   1.000
_cell.length_b   1.000
_cell.length_c   1.000
_cell.angle_alpha   90.00
_cell.angle_beta   90.00
_cell.angle_gamma   90.00
#
_symmetry.space_group_name_H-M   'P 1'
#
loop_
_entity.id
_entity.type
_entity.pdbx_description
1 polymer ?
#
loop_
_entity_poly.entity_id
_entity_poly.type
_entity_poly.pdbx_seq_one_letter_code
_entity_poly.pdbx_strand_id
1 'polypeptide(L)'
;MHEVAPSRLVPTDPRAYRRLRRRARAWTAVVVAVVATTVAEIALRVGSYDPQTQASAASTFFHAALVLACLVPVLWFQWRRSFRARPQRLSVHDGDGAWIGVPELDEPPRPHLTLGADGPAQHRW
;
A
#
# COMPACT_ATOMS: atom_id res chain seq x y z
N MET A 1 43.87 0.39 -3.04
CA MET A 1 42.79 -0.10 -3.93
C MET A 1 41.78 -0.81 -3.04
N HIS A 2 40.74 -0.12 -2.58
CA HIS A 2 39.71 -0.73 -1.73
C HIS A 2 38.64 -1.32 -2.66
N GLU A 3 38.58 -2.64 -2.72
CA GLU A 3 37.43 -3.36 -3.28
C GLU A 3 36.22 -3.05 -2.39
N VAL A 4 35.29 -2.27 -2.94
CA VAL A 4 33.97 -2.07 -2.34
C VAL A 4 33.27 -3.42 -2.42
N ALA A 5 33.08 -4.07 -1.27
CA ALA A 5 32.29 -5.29 -1.17
C ALA A 5 30.92 -5.03 -1.81
N PRO A 6 30.45 -5.87 -2.74
CA PRO A 6 29.13 -5.72 -3.30
C PRO A 6 28.14 -5.89 -2.15
N SER A 7 27.60 -4.76 -1.68
CA SER A 7 26.48 -4.77 -0.75
C SER A 7 25.42 -5.66 -1.40
N ARG A 8 25.09 -6.77 -0.73
CA ARG A 8 24.07 -7.71 -1.16
C ARG A 8 22.71 -7.03 -1.04
N LEU A 9 22.46 -6.05 -1.91
CA LEU A 9 21.13 -5.62 -2.28
C LEU A 9 20.47 -6.87 -2.85
N VAL A 10 19.61 -7.51 -2.06
CA VAL A 10 18.69 -8.52 -2.59
C VAL A 10 17.99 -7.84 -3.77
N PRO A 11 18.22 -8.27 -5.03
CA PRO A 11 17.59 -7.65 -6.17
C PRO A 11 16.10 -7.92 -6.03
N THR A 12 15.37 -6.96 -5.47
CA THR A 12 13.92 -7.06 -5.36
C THR A 12 13.41 -6.82 -6.77
N ASP A 13 13.11 -7.91 -7.48
CA ASP A 13 12.67 -7.85 -8.87
C ASP A 13 11.54 -6.82 -9.02
N PRO A 14 11.77 -5.70 -9.73
CA PRO A 14 10.78 -4.64 -9.86
C PRO A 14 9.51 -5.14 -10.56
N ARG A 15 9.60 -6.18 -11.39
CA ARG A 15 8.44 -6.80 -12.03
C ARG A 15 7.61 -7.59 -11.03
N ALA A 16 8.25 -8.37 -10.15
CA ALA A 16 7.58 -9.07 -9.07
C ALA A 16 6.82 -8.11 -8.13
N TYR A 17 7.46 -6.99 -7.73
CA TYR A 17 6.80 -5.94 -6.94
C TYR A 17 5.57 -5.36 -7.65
N ARG A 18 5.70 -4.98 -8.93
CA ARG A 18 4.58 -4.44 -9.72
C ARG A 18 3.41 -5.42 -9.83
N ARG A 19 3.70 -6.73 -10.00
CA ARG A 19 2.66 -7.78 -10.02
C ARG A 19 1.92 -7.87 -8.68
N LEU A 20 2.64 -7.83 -7.56
CA LEU A 20 2.03 -7.82 -6.22
C LEU A 20 1.17 -6.57 -6.00
N ARG A 21 1.66 -5.39 -6.41
CA ARG A 21 0.91 -4.13 -6.32
C ARG A 21 -0.37 -4.17 -7.16
N ARG A 22 -0.32 -4.70 -8.39
CA ARG A 22 -1.51 -4.89 -9.24
C ARG A 22 -2.52 -5.84 -8.62
N ARG A 23 -2.06 -6.96 -8.04
CA ARG A 23 -2.93 -7.90 -7.31
C ARG A 23 -3.60 -7.25 -6.10
N ALA A 24 -2.86 -6.48 -5.30
CA ALA A 24 -3.43 -5.75 -4.18
C ALA A 24 -4.50 -4.73 -4.62
N ARG A 25 -4.25 -4.00 -5.71
CA ARG A 25 -5.25 -3.08 -6.31
C ARG A 25 -6.47 -3.82 -6.86
N ALA A 26 -6.28 -4.96 -7.52
CA ALA A 26 -7.39 -5.79 -8.00
C ALA A 26 -8.26 -6.27 -6.83
N TRP A 27 -7.65 -6.71 -5.74
CA TRP A 27 -8.37 -7.05 -4.51
C TRP A 27 -9.09 -5.84 -3.91
N THR A 28 -8.46 -4.66 -3.88
CA THR A 28 -9.15 -3.42 -3.47
C THR A 28 -10.39 -3.16 -4.33
N ALA A 29 -10.28 -3.30 -5.66
CA ALA A 29 -11.42 -3.10 -6.55
C ALA A 29 -12.54 -4.11 -6.30
N VAL A 30 -12.21 -5.39 -6.06
CA VAL A 30 -13.19 -6.42 -5.68
C VAL A 30 -13.89 -6.06 -4.38
N VAL A 31 -13.16 -5.67 -3.34
CA VAL A 31 -13.75 -5.27 -2.05
C VAL A 31 -14.65 -4.05 -2.22
N VAL A 32 -14.22 -3.03 -2.98
CA VAL A 32 -15.03 -1.84 -3.26
C VAL A 32 -16.31 -2.21 -4.01
N ALA A 33 -16.23 -3.09 -5.02
CA ALA A 33 -17.40 -3.55 -5.75
C ALA A 33 -18.40 -4.27 -4.83
N VAL A 34 -17.92 -5.19 -3.98
CA VAL A 34 -18.76 -5.89 -3.00
C VAL A 34 -19.45 -4.90 -2.06
N VAL A 35 -18.69 -3.96 -1.47
CA VAL A 35 -19.24 -2.92 -0.58
C VAL A 35 -20.33 -2.12 -1.30
N ALA A 36 -20.05 -1.63 -2.51
CA ALA A 36 -21.00 -0.84 -3.29
C ALA A 36 -22.29 -1.62 -3.58
N THR A 37 -22.18 -2.88 -4.00
CA THR A 37 -23.34 -3.73 -4.26
C THR A 37 -24.16 -3.97 -2.99
N THR A 38 -23.50 -4.28 -1.86
CA THR A 38 -24.21 -4.51 -0.59
C THR A 38 -24.91 -3.26 -0.07
N VAL A 39 -24.30 -2.09 -0.24
CA VAL A 39 -24.90 -0.81 0.19
C VAL A 39 -26.11 -0.49 -0.67
N ALA A 40 -26.01 -0.68 -1.99
CA ALA A 40 -27.12 -0.48 -2.92
C ALA A 40 -28.29 -1.43 -2.59
N GLU A 41 -28.01 -2.71 -2.36
CA GLU A 41 -29.01 -3.72 -2.00
C GLU A 41 -29.74 -3.36 -0.70
N ILE A 42 -29.02 -2.94 0.33
CA ILE A 42 -29.61 -2.52 1.61
C ILE A 42 -30.46 -1.27 1.41
N ALA A 43 -29.98 -0.27 0.65
CA ALA A 43 -30.73 0.94 0.37
C ALA A 43 -32.06 0.65 -0.36
N LEU A 44 -32.03 -0.27 -1.35
CA LEU A 44 -33.23 -0.71 -2.06
C LEU A 44 -34.22 -1.43 -1.14
N ARG A 45 -33.74 -2.28 -0.24
CA ARG A 45 -34.62 -3.01 0.70
C ARG A 45 -35.25 -2.10 1.75
N VAL A 46 -34.48 -1.14 2.27
CA VAL A 46 -34.98 -0.14 3.24
C VAL A 46 -35.99 0.80 2.59
N GLY A 47 -35.78 1.18 1.32
CA GLY A 47 -36.70 2.02 0.55
C GLY A 47 -37.94 1.29 -0.01
N SER A 48 -38.03 -0.04 0.16
CA SER A 48 -39.16 -0.82 -0.35
C SER A 48 -40.45 -0.50 0.41
N TYR A 49 -41.59 -0.52 -0.27
CA TYR A 49 -42.92 -0.40 0.37
C TYR A 49 -43.44 -1.73 0.93
N ASP A 50 -42.76 -2.84 0.63
CA ASP A 50 -43.12 -4.16 1.14
C ASP A 50 -42.52 -4.40 2.55
N PRO A 51 -43.34 -4.63 3.59
CA PRO A 51 -42.87 -4.86 4.96
C PRO A 51 -41.94 -6.08 5.09
N GLN A 52 -42.18 -7.13 4.30
CA GLN A 52 -41.36 -8.34 4.35
C GLN A 52 -39.95 -8.07 3.81
N THR A 53 -39.86 -7.35 2.69
CA THR A 53 -38.59 -6.91 2.11
C THR A 53 -37.81 -6.00 3.08
N GLN A 54 -38.48 -5.05 3.74
CA GLN A 54 -37.84 -4.20 4.75
C GLN A 54 -37.27 -5.01 5.92
N ALA A 55 -38.02 -5.98 6.45
CA ALA A 55 -37.56 -6.84 7.53
C ALA A 55 -36.30 -7.65 7.15
N SER A 56 -36.19 -8.05 5.87
CA SER A 56 -35.03 -8.76 5.34
C SER A 56 -33.75 -7.89 5.23
N ALA A 57 -33.86 -6.56 5.36
CA ALA A 57 -32.70 -5.67 5.29
C ALA A 57 -31.71 -5.94 6.44
N ALA A 58 -32.20 -6.25 7.64
CA ALA A 58 -31.37 -6.54 8.80
C ALA A 58 -30.53 -7.81 8.62
N SER A 59 -31.12 -8.89 8.10
CA SER A 59 -30.37 -10.10 7.79
C SER A 59 -29.34 -9.85 6.69
N THR A 60 -29.68 -9.07 5.67
CA THR A 60 -28.76 -8.70 4.59
C THR A 60 -27.57 -7.90 5.11
N PHE A 61 -27.81 -6.92 5.98
CA PHE A 61 -26.77 -6.16 6.65
C PHE A 61 -25.83 -7.07 7.45
N PHE A 62 -26.38 -8.02 8.20
CA PHE A 62 -25.58 -8.98 8.96
C PHE A 62 -24.68 -9.85 8.06
N HIS A 63 -25.21 -10.40 6.96
CA HIS A 63 -24.42 -11.18 6.01
C HIS A 63 -23.34 -10.32 5.33
N ALA A 64 -23.67 -9.08 4.95
CA ALA A 64 -22.70 -8.15 4.40
C ALA A 64 -21.57 -7.86 5.39
N ALA A 65 -21.90 -7.64 6.67
CA ALA A 65 -20.90 -7.41 7.72
C ALA A 65 -19.96 -8.62 7.89
N LEU A 66 -20.47 -9.85 7.84
CA LEU A 66 -19.64 -11.07 7.88
C LEU A 66 -18.70 -11.15 6.68
N VAL A 67 -19.21 -10.91 5.48
CA VAL A 67 -18.39 -10.90 4.25
C VAL A 67 -17.28 -9.86 4.35
N LEU A 68 -17.60 -8.65 4.81
CA LEU A 68 -16.61 -7.58 5.00
C LEU A 68 -15.57 -7.94 6.07
N ALA A 69 -15.99 -8.55 7.17
CA ALA A 69 -15.09 -9.04 8.21
C ALA A 69 -14.09 -10.08 7.67
N CYS A 70 -14.49 -10.91 6.70
CA CYS A 70 -13.58 -11.84 6.02
C CYS A 70 -12.68 -11.17 4.97
N LEU A 71 -13.17 -10.15 4.27
CA LEU A 71 -12.42 -9.46 3.21
C LEU A 71 -11.33 -8.52 3.75
N VAL A 72 -11.54 -7.90 4.92
CA VAL A 72 -10.55 -6.99 5.53
C VAL A 72 -9.19 -7.68 5.78
N PRO A 73 -9.12 -8.86 6.43
CA PRO A 73 -7.87 -9.61 6.59
C PRO A 73 -7.20 -9.98 5.27
N VAL A 74 -7.97 -10.36 4.25
CA VAL A 74 -7.44 -10.70 2.91
C VAL A 74 -6.78 -9.48 2.31
N LEU A 75 -7.45 -8.33 2.33
CA LEU A 75 -6.92 -7.08 1.78
C LEU A 75 -5.67 -6.64 2.56
N TRP A 76 -5.72 -6.69 3.89
CA TRP A 76 -4.58 -6.41 4.75
C TRP A 76 -3.38 -7.30 4.42
N PHE A 77 -3.58 -8.61 4.25
CA PHE A 77 -2.53 -9.55 3.91
C PHE A 77 -1.90 -9.25 2.54
N GLN A 78 -2.72 -8.92 1.53
CA GLN A 78 -2.22 -8.58 0.19
C GLN A 78 -1.38 -7.29 0.21
N TRP A 79 -1.83 -6.26 0.93
CA TRP A 79 -1.07 -5.03 1.08
C TRP A 79 0.20 -5.23 1.91
N ARG A 80 0.14 -5.98 3.02
CA ARG A 80 1.31 -6.34 3.82
C ARG A 80 2.37 -7.08 2.99
N ARG A 81 1.95 -8.02 2.15
CA ARG A 81 2.84 -8.72 1.20
C ARG A 81 3.46 -7.76 0.19
N SER A 82 2.68 -6.82 -0.35
CA SER A 82 3.20 -5.80 -1.27
C SER A 82 4.19 -4.85 -0.59
N PHE A 83 3.97 -4.45 0.66
CA PHE A 83 4.88 -3.56 1.39
C PHE A 83 6.19 -4.24 1.76
N ARG A 84 6.15 -5.52 2.16
CA ARG A 84 7.35 -6.33 2.42
C ARG A 84 8.22 -6.51 1.18
N ALA A 85 7.60 -6.55 -0.01
CA ALA A 85 8.31 -6.66 -1.28
C ALA A 85 8.71 -5.30 -1.88
N ARG A 86 8.61 -4.20 -1.13
CA ARG A 86 9.01 -2.88 -1.62
C ARG A 86 10.54 -2.86 -1.78
N PRO A 87 11.08 -2.52 -2.96
CA PRO A 87 12.53 -2.39 -3.13
C PRO A 87 13.05 -1.33 -2.16
N GLN A 88 13.85 -1.75 -1.18
CA GLN A 88 14.56 -0.84 -0.30
C GLN A 88 15.87 -0.47 -1.00
N ARG A 89 16.05 0.81 -1.33
CA ARG A 89 17.37 1.33 -1.69
C ARG A 89 18.08 1.55 -0.36
N LEU A 90 19.05 0.70 -0.03
CA LEU A 90 20.06 1.07 0.95
C LEU A 90 20.88 2.21 0.32
N SER A 91 20.97 3.35 0.98
CA SER A 91 21.93 4.39 0.61
C SER A 91 23.31 3.73 0.65
N VAL A 92 24.03 3.75 -0.48
CA VAL A 92 25.34 3.10 -0.61
C VAL A 92 26.44 3.92 0.09
N HIS A 93 26.09 4.99 0.80
CA HIS A 93 26.99 5.84 1.59
C HIS A 93 26.35 6.16 2.95
N ASP A 94 26.08 5.12 3.72
CA ASP A 94 25.98 5.27 5.17
C ASP A 94 27.38 4.92 5.69
N GLY A 95 28.25 5.93 5.78
CA GLY A 95 29.48 5.82 6.56
C GLY A 95 29.14 5.43 8.00
N ASP A 96 30.12 4.89 8.73
CA ASP A 96 29.92 4.31 10.06
C ASP A 96 29.32 5.27 11.12
N GLY A 97 29.08 6.55 10.80
CA GLY A 97 28.37 7.54 11.62
C GLY A 97 26.86 7.69 11.38
N ALA A 98 26.32 7.19 10.26
CA ALA A 98 24.93 7.44 9.87
C ALA A 98 23.87 6.77 10.77
N TRP A 99 24.24 5.66 11.43
CA TRP A 99 23.38 4.97 12.40
C TRP A 99 23.13 5.75 13.71
N ILE A 100 23.94 6.78 14.00
CA ILE A 100 23.84 7.60 15.21
C ILE A 100 23.10 8.94 14.94
N GLY A 101 22.70 9.20 13.68
CA GLY A 101 21.97 10.42 13.33
C GLY A 101 22.82 11.70 13.43
N VAL A 102 24.15 11.57 13.47
CA VAL A 102 25.07 12.70 13.41
C VAL A 102 25.35 12.99 11.93
N PRO A 103 24.87 14.11 11.36
CA PRO A 103 25.33 14.52 10.04
C PRO A 103 26.84 14.76 10.11
N GLU A 104 27.59 14.12 9.21
CA GLU A 104 29.04 14.24 9.12
C GLU A 104 29.41 15.73 8.93
N LEU A 105 30.04 16.32 9.95
CA LEU A 105 30.32 17.77 10.03
C LEU A 105 31.38 18.25 9.04
N ASP A 106 32.09 17.34 8.37
CA ASP A 106 33.15 17.64 7.41
C ASP A 106 32.72 17.45 5.94
N GLU A 107 31.49 16.99 5.70
CA GLU A 107 30.97 16.82 4.34
C GLU A 107 30.39 18.16 3.85
N PRO A 108 30.71 18.62 2.62
CA PRO A 108 30.12 19.85 2.08
C PRO A 108 28.59 19.77 2.18
N PRO A 109 27.91 20.89 2.54
CA PRO A 109 26.49 20.90 2.82
C PRO A 109 25.74 20.26 1.65
N ARG A 110 25.09 19.12 1.92
CA ARG A 110 24.32 18.40 0.92
C ARG A 110 23.27 19.36 0.37
N PRO A 111 23.11 19.50 -0.96
CA PRO A 111 22.03 20.28 -1.52
C PRO A 111 20.73 19.68 -1.00
N HIS A 112 20.13 20.36 -0.04
CA HIS A 112 18.81 20.01 0.44
C HIS A 112 17.91 20.07 -0.79
N LEU A 113 17.04 19.06 -0.95
CA LEU A 113 15.87 19.16 -1.83
C LEU A 113 14.99 20.28 -1.29
N THR A 114 15.43 21.52 -1.48
CA THR A 114 14.64 22.71 -1.30
C THR A 114 13.56 22.67 -2.37
N LEU A 115 12.45 23.33 -2.07
CA LEU A 115 11.35 23.62 -3.00
C LEU A 115 11.79 24.51 -4.19
N GLY A 116 13.10 24.61 -4.47
CA GLY A 116 13.69 25.31 -5.61
C GLY A 116 13.98 24.32 -6.72
N ALA A 117 13.27 24.48 -7.83
CA ALA A 117 13.46 23.76 -9.06
C ALA A 117 14.90 23.88 -9.58
N ASP A 118 15.61 22.76 -9.74
CA ASP A 118 16.70 22.60 -10.73
C ASP A 118 17.10 21.12 -10.93
N GLY A 119 16.09 20.25 -11.06
CA GLY A 119 16.31 18.88 -11.47
C GLY A 119 15.00 18.26 -11.94
N PRO A 120 15.01 17.37 -12.95
CA PRO A 120 13.80 16.66 -13.34
C PRO A 120 13.27 15.95 -12.10
N ALA A 121 12.05 16.31 -11.68
CA ALA A 121 11.40 15.76 -10.51
C ALA A 121 11.58 14.24 -10.53
N GLN A 122 12.22 13.69 -9.49
CA GLN A 122 12.50 12.27 -9.43
C GLN A 122 11.19 11.52 -9.68
N HIS A 123 11.15 10.77 -10.79
CA HIS A 123 9.93 10.11 -11.25
C HIS A 123 9.50 9.11 -10.18
N ARG A 124 8.49 9.50 -9.39
CA ARG A 124 7.89 8.66 -8.36
C ARG A 124 7.02 7.63 -9.07
N TRP A 125 7.57 6.44 -9.29
CA TRP A 125 6.83 5.27 -9.78
C TRP A 125 5.60 4.94 -8.93
#